data_AF-A0A4Q0YFY8-F1
#
_entry.id   AF-A0A4Q0YFY8-F1
#
_cell.length_a   1.000
_cell.length_b   1.000
_cell.length_c   1.000
_cell.angle_alpha   90.00
_cell.angle_beta   90.00
_cell.angle_gamma   90.00
#
_symmetry.space_group_name_H-M   'P 1'
#
loop_
_entity.id
_entity.type
_entity.pdbx_description
1 polymer ?
#
loop_
_entity_poly.entity_id
_entity_poly.type
_entity_poly.pdbx_seq_one_letter_code
_entity_poly.pdbx_strand_id
1 'polypeptide(L)'
;MNIIKLSKNSFLEYALTMTNMQSLNFAKEAMQLWDNFYSWNKFAPLCLVQGNEPLCFLFYSISQKNEYLIVHRILTPKKSRGKGYA
;
A
#
# COMPACT_ATOMS: atom_id res chain seq x y z
N MET A 1 2.00 16.53 -4.40
CA MET A 1 1.87 15.07 -4.18
C MET A 1 2.98 14.67 -3.25
N ASN A 2 2.68 13.87 -2.22
CA ASN A 2 3.66 13.47 -1.21
C ASN A 2 3.61 11.96 -1.02
N ILE A 3 4.71 11.38 -0.53
CA ILE A 3 4.76 9.99 -0.11
C ILE A 3 4.64 9.95 1.41
N ILE A 4 3.70 9.17 1.93
CA ILE A 4 3.52 8.94 3.36
C ILE A 4 3.76 7.47 3.69
N LYS A 5 4.25 7.21 4.90
CA LYS A 5 4.31 5.86 5.47
C LYS A 5 2.96 5.53 6.09
N LEU A 6 2.45 4.35 5.83
CA LEU A 6 1.19 3.86 6.35
C LEU A 6 1.42 3.04 7.62
N SER A 7 0.66 3.38 8.66
CA SER A 7 0.39 2.46 9.76
C SER A 7 -0.71 1.48 9.37
N LYS A 8 -0.79 0.36 10.09
CA LYS A 8 -1.88 -0.61 9.93
C LYS A 8 -3.26 0.05 10.01
N ASN A 9 -3.46 0.93 11.00
CA ASN A 9 -4.73 1.63 11.21
C ASN A 9 -5.07 2.55 10.04
N SER A 10 -4.11 3.37 9.59
CA SER A 10 -4.34 4.26 8.44
C SER A 10 -4.67 3.49 7.16
N PHE A 11 -4.01 2.36 6.91
CA PHE A 11 -4.34 1.52 5.75
C PHE A 11 -5.72 0.88 5.87
N LEU A 12 -6.09 0.41 7.06
CA LEU A 12 -7.41 -0.16 7.32
C LEU A 12 -8.52 0.89 7.11
N GLU A 13 -8.34 2.12 7.59
CA GLU A 13 -9.25 3.23 7.34
C GLU A 13 -9.44 3.46 5.83
N TYR A 14 -8.36 3.49 5.05
CA TYR A 14 -8.46 3.59 3.59
C TYR A 14 -9.17 2.39 2.96
N ALA A 15 -8.87 1.16 3.41
CA ALA A 15 -9.52 -0.04 2.90
C ALA A 15 -11.04 -0.02 3.12
N LEU A 16 -11.51 0.52 4.25
CA LEU A 16 -12.94 0.68 4.54
C LEU A 16 -13.65 1.67 3.59
N THR A 17 -12.92 2.59 2.97
CA THR A 17 -13.48 3.52 1.96
C THR A 17 -13.58 2.90 0.56
N MET A 18 -13.00 1.73 0.33
CA MET A 18 -13.00 1.08 -0.98
C MET A 18 -14.35 0.44 -1.25
N THR A 19 -14.94 0.73 -2.41
CA THR A 19 -16.28 0.25 -2.76
C THR A 19 -16.28 -0.90 -3.76
N ASN A 20 -15.16 -1.15 -4.44
CA ASN A 20 -15.05 -2.23 -5.43
C ASN A 20 -14.41 -3.48 -4.82
N MET A 21 -15.04 -4.63 -5.04
CA MET A 21 -14.59 -5.94 -4.54
C MET A 21 -13.14 -6.27 -4.89
N GLN A 22 -12.67 -5.86 -6.07
CA GLN A 22 -11.28 -6.11 -6.49
C GLN A 22 -10.25 -5.38 -5.60
N SER A 23 -10.52 -4.12 -5.23
CA SER A 23 -9.61 -3.38 -4.34
C SER A 23 -9.74 -3.84 -2.89
N LEU A 24 -10.94 -4.24 -2.46
CA LEU A 24 -11.13 -4.86 -1.14
C LEU A 24 -10.36 -6.18 -1.02
N ASN A 25 -10.42 -7.05 -2.04
CA ASN A 25 -9.64 -8.29 -2.06
C ASN A 25 -8.14 -8.02 -2.04
N PHE A 26 -7.67 -7.05 -2.83
CA PHE A 26 -6.28 -6.61 -2.76
C PHE A 26 -5.90 -6.16 -1.34
N ALA A 27 -6.72 -5.29 -0.72
CA ALA A 27 -6.41 -4.75 0.60
C ALA A 27 -6.36 -5.85 1.66
N LYS A 28 -7.31 -6.80 1.59
CA LYS A 28 -7.33 -7.99 2.46
C LYS A 28 -6.05 -8.82 2.29
N GLU A 29 -5.67 -9.17 1.06
CA GLU A 29 -4.48 -9.97 0.78
C GLU A 29 -3.19 -9.25 1.17
N ALA A 30 -3.11 -7.94 0.94
CA ALA A 30 -1.96 -7.12 1.32
C ALA A 30 -1.81 -7.06 2.85
N MET A 31 -2.92 -6.85 3.58
CA MET A 31 -2.90 -6.89 5.05
C MET A 31 -2.50 -8.26 5.58
N GLN A 32 -3.08 -9.34 5.06
CA GLN A 32 -2.74 -10.69 5.49
C GLN A 32 -1.26 -11.01 5.25
N LEU A 33 -0.72 -10.61 4.09
CA LEU A 33 0.71 -10.76 3.81
C LEU A 33 1.55 -9.98 4.84
N TRP A 34 1.19 -8.72 5.11
CA TRP A 34 1.96 -7.88 6.03
C TRP A 34 1.90 -8.38 7.47
N ASP A 35 0.72 -8.74 7.94
CA ASP A 35 0.50 -9.22 9.31
C ASP A 35 1.21 -10.55 9.59
N ASN A 36 1.34 -11.42 8.58
CA ASN A 36 1.94 -12.74 8.75
C ASN A 36 3.46 -12.76 8.54
N PHE A 37 3.99 -11.94 7.63
CA PHE A 37 5.38 -12.09 7.16
C PHE A 37 6.23 -10.83 7.29
N TYR A 38 5.64 -9.65 7.47
CA TYR A 38 6.37 -8.38 7.49
C TYR A 38 6.05 -7.55 8.74
N SER A 39 6.74 -6.42 8.87
CA SER A 39 6.52 -5.50 9.99
C SER A 39 6.03 -4.16 9.44
N TRP A 40 4.88 -3.73 9.93
CA TRP A 40 4.34 -2.38 9.68
C TRP A 40 5.26 -1.25 10.15
N ASN A 41 6.19 -1.53 11.07
CA ASN A 41 7.14 -0.53 11.57
C ASN A 41 8.44 -0.54 10.76
N LYS A 42 9.01 -1.72 10.50
CA LYS A 42 10.29 -1.86 9.79
C LYS A 42 10.14 -1.59 8.29
N PHE A 43 9.06 -2.10 7.70
CA PHE A 43 8.74 -1.99 6.28
C PHE A 43 7.33 -1.42 6.15
N ALA A 44 7.14 -0.20 6.69
CA ALA A 44 5.87 0.51 6.58
C ALA A 44 5.50 0.68 5.09
N PRO A 45 4.32 0.20 4.64
CA PRO A 45 3.88 0.43 3.27
C PRO A 45 3.83 1.93 2.97
N LEU A 46 4.02 2.30 1.70
CA LEU A 46 3.98 3.69 1.27
C LEU A 46 2.66 4.00 0.58
N CYS A 47 2.20 5.24 0.73
CA CYS A 47 1.09 5.77 -0.05
C CYS A 47 1.53 7.06 -0.74
N LEU A 48 1.32 7.13 -2.05
CA LEU A 48 1.34 8.37 -2.78
C LEU A 48 -0.01 9.08 -2.56
N VAL A 49 0.03 10.32 -2.08
CA VAL A 49 -1.16 11.11 -1.77
C VAL A 49 -1.15 12.47 -2.47
N GLN A 50 -2.33 12.99 -2.76
CA GLN A 50 -2.55 14.37 -3.19
C GLN A 50 -3.57 15.02 -2.25
N GLY A 51 -3.11 15.91 -1.38
CA GLY A 51 -3.90 16.34 -0.22
C GLY A 51 -4.20 15.13 0.66
N ASN A 52 -5.49 14.87 0.90
CA ASN A 52 -5.96 13.70 1.65
C ASN A 52 -6.36 12.52 0.75
N GLU A 53 -6.22 12.64 -0.57
CA GLU A 53 -6.62 11.59 -1.49
C GLU A 53 -5.49 10.56 -1.70
N PRO A 54 -5.73 9.27 -1.42
CA PRO A 54 -4.78 8.22 -1.74
C PRO A 54 -4.79 7.92 -3.25
N LEU A 55 -3.60 7.97 -3.85
CA LEU A 55 -3.40 7.79 -5.29
C LEU A 55 -2.79 6.44 -5.64
N CYS A 56 -1.83 5.95 -4.85
CA CYS A 56 -1.18 4.66 -5.07
C CYS A 56 -0.63 4.11 -3.74
N PHE A 57 -0.71 2.80 -3.57
CA PHE A 57 -0.19 2.08 -2.41
C PHE A 57 0.94 1.16 -2.84
N LEU A 58 2.04 1.12 -2.07
CA LEU A 58 3.20 0.29 -2.31
C LEU A 58 3.56 -0.49 -1.04
N PHE A 59 3.52 -1.81 -1.15
CA PHE A 59 3.99 -2.75 -0.15
C PHE A 59 5.35 -3.28 -0.59
N TYR A 60 6.39 -2.95 0.18
CA TYR A 60 7.77 -3.28 -0.17
C TYR A 60 8.54 -3.84 1.04
N SER A 61 9.61 -4.58 0.79
CA SER A 61 10.63 -4.89 1.78
C SER A 61 12.02 -4.72 1.18
N ILE A 62 13.04 -4.75 2.04
CA ILE A 62 14.43 -4.78 1.61
C ILE A 62 15.00 -6.15 2.00
N SER A 63 15.77 -6.79 1.11
CA SER A 63 16.40 -8.08 1.38
C SER A 63 17.33 -8.00 2.60
N GLN A 64 17.63 -9.15 3.22
CA GLN A 64 18.47 -9.17 4.43
C GLN A 64 19.86 -8.53 4.23
N LYS A 65 20.41 -8.62 3.01
CA LYS A 65 21.70 -8.04 2.64
C LYS A 65 21.60 -6.57 2.18
N ASN A 66 20.41 -5.99 2.16
CA ASN A 66 20.12 -4.66 1.62
C ASN A 66 20.46 -4.46 0.13
N GLU A 67 20.57 -5.56 -0.61
CA GLU A 67 20.94 -5.53 -2.04
C GLU A 67 19.72 -5.36 -2.95
N TYR A 68 18.53 -5.76 -2.48
CA TYR A 68 17.32 -5.79 -3.30
C TYR A 68 16.16 -5.12 -2.60
N LEU A 69 15.52 -4.20 -3.31
CA LEU A 69 14.16 -3.75 -3.02
C LEU A 69 13.18 -4.78 -3.60
N ILE A 70 12.32 -5.34 -2.76
CA ILE A 70 11.30 -6.30 -3.17
C ILE A 70 9.95 -5.60 -3.11
N VAL A 71 9.29 -5.48 -4.25
CA VAL A 71 7.91 -4.99 -4.34
C VAL A 71 6.98 -6.18 -4.21
N HIS A 72 6.23 -6.23 -3.11
CA HIS A 72 5.28 -7.31 -2.86
C HIS A 72 3.95 -7.05 -3.55
N ARG A 73 3.42 -5.83 -3.38
CA ARG A 73 2.12 -5.45 -3.95
C ARG A 73 2.05 -3.95 -4.25
N ILE A 74 1.35 -3.62 -5.32
CA ILE A 74 1.01 -2.24 -5.72
C ILE A 74 -0.49 -2.16 -5.97
N LEU A 75 -1.14 -1.12 -5.44
CA LEU A 75 -2.52 -0.79 -5.77
C LEU A 75 -2.67 0.68 -6.16
N THR A 76 -3.15 0.89 -7.37
CA THR A 76 -3.73 2.17 -7.77
C THR A 76 -5.26 2.04 -7.73
N PRO A 77 -5.97 2.80 -6.87
CA PRO A 77 -7.43 2.84 -6.85
C PRO A 77 -7.99 3.15 -8.25
N LYS A 78 -9.16 2.60 -8.59
CA LYS A 78 -9.71 2.69 -9.96
C LYS A 78 -9.79 4.13 -10.47
N LYS A 79 -10.19 5.08 -9.63
CA LYS A 79 -10.27 6.53 -9.92
C LYS A 79 -8.93 7.22 -10.23
N SER A 80 -7.83 6.58 -9.84
CA SER A 80 -6.46 7.10 -9.94
C SER A 80 -5.64 6.40 -11.04
N ARG A 81 -6.21 5.39 -11.73
CA ARG A 81 -5.52 4.66 -12.81
C ARG A 81 -5.42 5.49 -14.09
N GLY A 82 -4.46 5.13 -14.95
CA GLY A 82 -4.21 5.81 -16.24
C GLY A 82 -3.48 7.15 -16.12
N LYS A 83 -3.00 7.51 -14.92
CA LYS A 83 -2.37 8.80 -14.61
C LYS A 83 -0.86 8.70 -14.31
N GLY A 84 -0.26 7.53 -14.46
CA GLY A 84 1.18 7.32 -14.23
C GLY A 84 1.62 7.40 -12.76
N TYR A 85 0.74 7.06 -11.82
CA TYR A 85 1.06 7.09 -10.37
C TYR A 85 1.73 5.83 -9.82
N ALA A 86 1.70 4.73 -10.59
CA ALA A 86 2.30 3.45 -10.20
C ALA A 86 3.78 3.39 -10.60
#